data_AF-A0A352S864-F1
#
_entry.id   AF-A0A352S864-F1
#
_cell.length_a   1.000
_cell.length_b   1.000
_cell.length_c   1.000
_cell.angle_alpha   90.00
_cell.angle_beta   90.00
_cell.angle_gamma   90.00
#
_symmetry.space_group_name_H-M   'P 1'
#
loop_
_entity.id
_entity.type
_entity.pdbx_description
1 polymer ?
#
loop_
_entity_poly.entity_id
_entity_poly.type
_entity_poly.pdbx_seq_one_letter_code
_entity_poly.pdbx_strand_id
1 'polypeptide(L)'
;MAIGKKNAAANDGLQAVDAAQPLAGSIADERPVSKGDVLPTNSARSAELHAVRDGAEAARVLVASGLRDMLADVAGKDPDTVLATVRTVMDGLSPDEAAELRRLILEGEPSTWPAGKKRHPDDELSATWRQGTYPYQNLMSRRNYEKQKYLLQVELLKLQAWVRETGQRVVIVFEGRDAAGKGGAIKRFMEHLNPRGARVVALEKPTDTERSQWYFQRYIQHLPAAGEIVLFDR
;
A
#
# COMPACT_ATOMS: atom_id res chain seq x y z
N MET A 1 56.47 -21.93 38.88
CA MET A 1 57.60 -21.93 37.93
C MET A 1 57.59 -23.28 37.24
N ALA A 2 57.73 -23.29 35.91
CA ALA A 2 57.68 -24.44 34.98
C ALA A 2 56.37 -24.65 34.18
N ILE A 3 56.62 -25.13 32.96
CA ILE A 3 55.79 -25.90 32.01
C ILE A 3 54.95 -25.13 30.98
N GLY A 4 55.62 -24.77 29.88
CA GLY A 4 55.45 -25.32 28.51
C GLY A 4 54.07 -25.47 27.83
N LYS A 5 54.13 -25.40 26.48
CA LYS A 5 53.10 -25.59 25.42
C LYS A 5 52.52 -24.24 24.93
N LYS A 6 52.25 -24.00 23.64
CA LYS A 6 52.24 -24.84 22.44
C LYS A 6 52.18 -23.92 21.20
N ASN A 7 52.72 -24.43 20.11
CA ASN A 7 52.68 -23.95 18.72
C ASN A 7 51.35 -23.31 18.28
N ALA A 8 51.46 -22.17 17.59
CA ALA A 8 50.48 -21.72 16.60
C ALA A 8 51.01 -22.11 15.21
N ALA A 9 50.26 -22.99 14.53
CA ALA A 9 50.39 -23.25 13.10
C ALA A 9 49.13 -22.69 12.43
N ALA A 10 49.33 -21.84 11.43
CA ALA A 10 48.35 -21.36 10.45
C ALA A 10 49.15 -20.54 9.42
N ASN A 11 49.03 -20.69 8.10
CA ASN A 11 48.17 -21.52 7.28
C ASN A 11 48.74 -21.42 5.85
N ASP A 12 49.18 -22.53 5.27
CA ASP A 12 49.44 -22.66 3.83
C ASP A 12 48.37 -23.62 3.30
N GLY A 13 47.65 -23.20 2.25
CA GLY A 13 46.66 -24.06 1.60
C GLY A 13 45.54 -23.30 0.91
N LEU A 14 45.83 -22.77 -0.29
CA LEU A 14 44.79 -22.57 -1.29
C LEU A 14 44.16 -23.94 -1.61
N GLN A 15 42.87 -24.11 -1.32
CA GLN A 15 42.05 -25.15 -1.91
C GLN A 15 41.01 -24.54 -2.84
N ALA A 16 40.93 -25.15 -4.02
CA ALA A 16 40.09 -24.80 -5.14
C ALA A 16 38.61 -24.77 -4.75
N VAL A 17 37.90 -23.77 -5.27
CA VAL A 17 36.44 -23.64 -5.15
C VAL A 17 35.77 -24.65 -6.07
N ASP A 18 35.03 -25.56 -5.43
CA ASP A 18 34.27 -26.64 -6.06
C ASP A 18 33.04 -26.09 -6.79
N ALA A 19 32.70 -26.72 -7.91
CA ALA A 19 31.67 -26.28 -8.83
C ALA A 19 30.27 -26.41 -8.22
N ALA A 20 29.43 -25.39 -8.42
CA ALA A 20 28.05 -25.36 -7.96
C ALA A 20 27.22 -26.53 -8.52
N GLN A 21 26.67 -27.36 -7.62
CA GLN A 21 25.64 -28.33 -7.94
C GLN A 21 24.32 -27.60 -8.30
N PRO A 22 23.68 -27.91 -9.44
CA PRO A 22 22.36 -27.37 -9.74
C PRO A 22 21.29 -28.08 -8.91
N LEU A 23 20.39 -27.29 -8.32
CA LEU A 23 19.24 -27.73 -7.55
C LEU A 23 18.31 -28.59 -8.41
N ALA A 24 18.09 -29.83 -7.98
CA ALA A 24 17.15 -30.77 -8.59
C ALA A 24 15.70 -30.29 -8.41
N GLY A 25 15.20 -29.57 -9.42
CA GLY A 25 13.77 -29.39 -9.69
C GLY A 25 13.37 -30.34 -10.81
N SER A 26 12.47 -31.27 -10.51
CA SER A 26 11.87 -32.24 -11.43
C SER A 26 11.52 -31.63 -12.80
N ILE A 27 12.26 -32.01 -13.84
CA ILE A 27 11.90 -31.77 -15.24
C ILE A 27 10.71 -32.69 -15.54
N ALA A 28 9.50 -32.19 -15.26
CA ALA A 28 8.27 -32.84 -15.67
C ALA A 28 8.15 -32.69 -17.20
N ASP A 29 8.61 -33.71 -17.91
CA ASP A 29 8.14 -34.16 -19.23
C ASP A 29 7.74 -33.03 -20.20
N GLU A 30 8.73 -32.41 -20.85
CA GLU A 30 8.50 -31.45 -21.94
C GLU A 30 7.78 -32.16 -23.10
N ARG A 31 6.49 -31.83 -23.30
CA ARG A 31 5.65 -32.45 -24.34
C ARG A 31 6.09 -32.05 -25.75
N PRO A 32 6.09 -32.97 -26.72
CA PRO A 32 6.47 -32.68 -28.10
C PRO A 32 5.45 -31.81 -28.84
N VAL A 33 5.97 -30.84 -29.61
CA VAL A 33 5.27 -29.79 -30.38
C VAL A 33 4.14 -30.31 -31.29
N SER A 34 4.22 -31.58 -31.71
CA SER A 34 3.20 -32.26 -32.53
C SER A 34 1.79 -32.35 -31.93
N LYS A 35 1.62 -32.10 -30.62
CA LYS A 35 0.30 -32.14 -29.97
C LYS A 35 -0.49 -30.84 -30.06
N GLY A 36 0.13 -29.74 -30.51
CA GLY A 36 -0.47 -28.40 -30.50
C GLY A 36 -0.83 -27.91 -29.10
N ASP A 37 -1.03 -26.60 -28.95
CA ASP A 37 -1.58 -26.03 -27.72
C ASP A 37 -3.07 -26.36 -27.66
N VAL A 38 -3.43 -27.46 -27.00
CA VAL A 38 -4.82 -27.78 -26.69
C VAL A 38 -5.22 -27.05 -25.42
N LEU A 39 -6.19 -26.14 -25.55
CA LEU A 39 -6.81 -25.45 -24.44
C LEU A 39 -7.28 -26.47 -23.38
N PRO A 40 -7.05 -26.22 -22.07
CA PRO A 40 -7.39 -27.18 -21.02
C PRO A 40 -8.88 -27.54 -20.95
N THR A 41 -9.74 -26.72 -21.56
CA THR A 41 -11.17 -27.00 -21.77
C THR A 41 -11.59 -26.54 -23.17
N ASN A 42 -12.34 -27.37 -23.88
CA ASN A 42 -12.75 -27.13 -25.28
C ASN A 42 -14.09 -26.37 -25.34
N SER A 43 -14.11 -25.12 -24.89
CA SER A 43 -15.29 -24.25 -24.96
C SER A 43 -14.96 -22.96 -25.73
N ALA A 44 -15.93 -22.40 -26.45
CA ALA A 44 -15.72 -21.13 -27.17
C ALA A 44 -15.26 -20.00 -26.23
N ARG A 45 -15.77 -20.00 -24.99
CA ARG A 45 -15.41 -19.03 -23.95
C ARG A 45 -13.99 -19.20 -23.43
N SER A 46 -13.47 -20.43 -23.36
CA SER A 46 -12.09 -20.68 -22.94
C SER A 46 -11.10 -20.30 -24.04
N ALA A 47 -11.46 -20.46 -25.32
CA ALA A 47 -10.65 -19.98 -26.45
C ALA A 47 -10.55 -18.44 -26.47
N GLU A 48 -11.66 -17.75 -26.22
CA GLU A 48 -11.69 -16.29 -26.15
C GLU A 48 -10.85 -15.75 -24.99
N LEU A 49 -11.00 -16.32 -23.79
CA LEU A 49 -10.21 -15.93 -22.62
C LEU A 49 -8.70 -16.19 -22.81
N HIS A 50 -8.33 -17.28 -23.49
CA HIS A 50 -6.94 -17.57 -23.81
C HIS A 50 -6.37 -16.62 -24.87
N ALA A 51 -7.10 -16.33 -25.94
CA ALA A 51 -6.65 -15.37 -26.95
C ALA A 51 -6.44 -13.96 -26.35
N VAL A 52 -7.33 -13.55 -25.45
CA VAL A 52 -7.20 -12.28 -24.71
C VAL A 52 -5.98 -12.32 -23.78
N ARG A 53 -5.76 -13.44 -23.07
CA ARG A 53 -4.62 -13.62 -22.16
C ARG A 53 -3.29 -13.64 -22.91
N ASP A 54 -3.21 -14.39 -24.00
CA ASP A 54 -2.00 -14.53 -24.80
C ASP A 54 -1.67 -13.22 -25.53
N GLY A 55 -2.68 -12.48 -25.99
CA GLY A 55 -2.51 -11.13 -26.52
C GLY A 55 -2.00 -10.14 -25.45
N ALA A 56 -2.51 -10.21 -24.22
CA ALA A 56 -2.04 -9.39 -23.11
C ALA A 56 -0.61 -9.74 -22.70
N GLU A 57 -0.25 -11.04 -22.65
CA GLU A 57 1.10 -11.49 -22.35
C GLU A 57 2.09 -11.12 -23.46
N ALA A 58 1.73 -11.26 -24.74
CA ALA A 58 2.57 -10.84 -25.85
C ALA A 58 2.84 -9.32 -25.83
N ALA A 59 1.81 -8.52 -25.53
CA ALA A 59 1.96 -7.07 -25.36
C ALA A 59 2.89 -6.73 -24.17
N ARG A 60 2.75 -7.42 -23.04
CA ARG A 60 3.63 -7.27 -21.87
C ARG A 60 5.08 -7.60 -22.18
N VAL A 61 5.34 -8.69 -22.92
CA VAL A 61 6.69 -9.09 -23.33
C VAL A 61 7.31 -8.05 -24.26
N LEU A 62 6.55 -7.52 -25.22
CA LEU A 62 7.02 -6.48 -26.14
C LEU A 62 7.38 -5.20 -25.37
N VAL A 63 6.50 -4.74 -24.48
CA VAL A 63 6.73 -3.56 -23.62
C VAL A 63 7.93 -3.77 -22.69
N ALA A 64 8.05 -4.95 -22.08
CA ALA A 64 9.18 -5.28 -21.21
C ALA A 64 10.52 -5.32 -21.96
N SER A 65 10.53 -5.83 -23.20
CA SER A 65 11.74 -5.83 -24.03
C SER A 65 12.16 -4.42 -24.45
N GLY A 66 11.22 -3.58 -24.91
CA GLY A 66 11.50 -2.19 -25.26
C GLY A 66 11.96 -1.36 -24.06
N LEU A 67 11.39 -1.59 -22.89
CA LEU A 67 11.82 -0.94 -21.65
C LEU A 67 13.24 -1.37 -21.26
N ARG A 68 13.58 -2.66 -21.40
CA ARG A 68 14.92 -3.18 -21.13
C ARG A 68 15.96 -2.55 -22.05
N ASP A 69 15.65 -2.40 -23.33
CA ASP A 69 16.54 -1.77 -24.33
C ASP A 69 16.73 -0.27 -24.06
N MET A 70 15.65 0.45 -23.70
CA MET A 70 15.72 1.85 -23.31
C MET A 70 16.54 2.07 -22.03
N LEU A 71 16.37 1.22 -21.01
CA LEU A 71 17.13 1.30 -19.77
C LEU A 71 18.61 0.94 -19.98
N ALA A 72 18.91 0.01 -20.89
CA ALA A 72 20.29 -0.32 -21.27
C ALA A 72 21.01 0.87 -21.97
N ASP A 73 20.30 1.66 -22.78
CA ASP A 73 20.86 2.86 -23.42
C ASP A 73 21.14 4.01 -22.43
N VAL A 74 20.47 4.02 -21.28
CA VAL A 74 20.61 5.07 -20.25
C VAL A 74 21.49 4.60 -19.07
N ALA A 75 21.84 3.32 -19.00
CA ALA A 75 22.74 2.76 -18.00
C ALA A 75 24.14 3.39 -18.13
N GLY A 76 24.50 4.27 -17.19
CA GLY A 76 25.77 5.00 -17.17
C GLY A 76 25.65 6.50 -17.48
N LYS A 77 24.45 7.00 -17.82
CA LYS A 77 24.16 8.43 -17.92
C LYS A 77 23.82 9.03 -16.55
N ASP A 78 23.82 10.36 -16.46
CA ASP A 78 23.57 11.12 -15.24
C ASP A 78 22.23 10.73 -14.56
N PRO A 79 22.16 10.69 -13.21
CA PRO A 79 20.95 10.26 -12.48
C PRO A 79 19.68 11.03 -12.85
N ASP A 80 19.78 12.30 -13.20
CA ASP A 80 18.62 13.10 -13.61
C ASP A 80 18.09 12.68 -14.99
N THR A 81 18.97 12.19 -15.87
CA THR A 81 18.59 11.65 -17.18
C THR A 81 17.85 10.33 -17.02
N VAL A 82 18.33 9.46 -16.14
CA VAL A 82 17.67 8.18 -15.81
C VAL A 82 16.27 8.43 -15.26
N LEU A 83 16.13 9.39 -14.33
CA LEU A 83 14.84 9.75 -13.74
C LEU A 83 13.89 10.39 -14.74
N ALA A 84 14.40 11.23 -15.65
CA ALA A 84 13.61 11.82 -16.71
C ALA A 84 13.07 10.73 -17.66
N THR A 85 13.90 9.76 -18.07
CA THR A 85 13.48 8.65 -18.91
C THR A 85 12.44 7.78 -18.22
N VAL A 86 12.64 7.42 -16.94
CA VAL A 86 11.64 6.66 -16.16
C VAL A 86 10.32 7.42 -16.06
N ARG A 87 10.37 8.74 -15.87
CA ARG A 87 9.18 9.59 -15.83
C ARG A 87 8.43 9.60 -17.16
N THR A 88 9.15 9.77 -18.27
CA THR A 88 8.56 9.73 -19.62
C THR A 88 7.91 8.39 -19.93
N VAL A 89 8.51 7.28 -19.49
CA VAL A 89 7.90 5.95 -19.60
C VAL A 89 6.63 5.86 -18.77
N MET A 90 6.66 6.33 -17.52
CA MET A 90 5.50 6.29 -16.62
C MET A 90 4.34 7.17 -17.07
N ASP A 91 4.62 8.31 -17.72
CA ASP A 91 3.61 9.21 -18.26
C ASP A 91 2.88 8.62 -19.48
N GLY A 92 3.46 7.60 -20.13
CA GLY A 92 2.85 6.85 -21.24
C GLY A 92 2.02 5.64 -20.81
N LEU A 93 2.00 5.29 -19.51
CA LEU A 93 1.27 4.13 -18.98
C LEU A 93 -0.10 4.53 -18.43
N SER A 94 -1.06 3.60 -18.45
CA SER A 94 -2.33 3.79 -17.74
C SER A 94 -2.11 3.84 -16.21
N PRO A 95 -3.05 4.40 -15.42
CA PRO A 95 -2.90 4.50 -13.97
C PRO A 95 -2.63 3.15 -13.27
N ASP A 96 -3.26 2.09 -13.75
CA ASP A 96 -3.12 0.74 -13.21
C ASP A 96 -1.77 0.11 -13.59
N GLU A 97 -1.31 0.32 -14.83
CA GLU A 97 0.00 -0.13 -15.30
C GLU A 97 1.15 0.64 -14.64
N ALA A 98 0.97 1.94 -14.39
CA ALA A 98 1.92 2.75 -13.64
C ALA A 98 1.98 2.32 -12.17
N ALA A 99 0.86 1.91 -11.58
CA ALA A 99 0.82 1.36 -10.22
C ALA A 99 1.51 -0.02 -10.16
N GLU A 100 1.28 -0.89 -11.14
CA GLU A 100 1.93 -2.20 -11.21
C GLU A 100 3.42 -2.08 -11.55
N LEU A 101 3.84 -1.17 -12.42
CA LEU A 101 5.25 -0.91 -12.69
C LEU A 101 5.94 -0.30 -11.47
N ARG A 102 5.30 0.65 -10.77
CA ARG A 102 5.80 1.16 -9.48
C ARG A 102 5.95 0.02 -8.50
N ARG A 103 4.95 -0.85 -8.41
CA ARG A 103 4.98 -2.04 -7.57
C ARG A 103 6.14 -2.94 -7.95
N LEU A 104 6.34 -3.30 -9.22
CA LEU A 104 7.44 -4.16 -9.67
C LEU A 104 8.84 -3.53 -9.48
N ILE A 105 8.98 -2.23 -9.72
CA ILE A 105 10.22 -1.47 -9.44
C ILE A 105 10.48 -1.40 -7.93
N LEU A 106 9.41 -1.32 -7.13
CA LEU A 106 9.45 -1.28 -5.66
C LEU A 106 9.24 -2.66 -4.99
N GLU A 107 9.16 -3.75 -5.73
CA GLU A 107 8.97 -5.13 -5.24
C GLU A 107 9.92 -6.12 -5.92
N GLY A 108 10.95 -5.65 -6.62
CA GLY A 108 12.04 -6.51 -7.12
C GLY A 108 12.56 -7.45 -6.03
N GLU A 109 13.22 -8.55 -6.42
CA GLU A 109 13.75 -9.56 -5.50
C GLU A 109 14.40 -8.89 -4.26
N PRO A 110 13.87 -9.11 -3.04
CA PRO A 110 14.32 -8.43 -1.82
C PRO A 110 15.82 -8.52 -1.55
N SER A 111 16.51 -9.48 -2.19
CA SER A 111 17.96 -9.71 -2.16
C SER A 111 18.79 -8.68 -2.95
N THR A 112 18.22 -8.00 -3.94
CA THR A 112 18.96 -7.06 -4.82
C THR A 112 18.81 -5.59 -4.42
N TRP A 113 18.08 -5.32 -3.35
CA TRP A 113 17.91 -3.97 -2.81
C TRP A 113 19.22 -3.55 -2.14
N PRO A 114 19.74 -2.34 -2.40
CA PRO A 114 20.88 -1.84 -1.65
C PRO A 114 20.50 -1.86 -0.17
N ALA A 115 21.21 -2.66 0.64
CA ALA A 115 21.02 -2.84 2.08
C ALA A 115 21.35 -1.58 2.92
N GLY A 116 21.09 -0.38 2.38
CA GLY A 116 21.62 0.88 2.89
C GLY A 116 20.60 1.99 3.16
N LYS A 117 19.36 1.91 2.67
CA LYS A 117 18.32 2.85 3.14
C LYS A 117 17.68 2.26 4.39
N LYS A 118 18.15 2.72 5.55
CA LYS A 118 17.40 2.56 6.81
C LYS A 118 15.94 2.95 6.51
N ARG A 119 15.01 2.03 6.75
CA ARG A 119 13.58 2.31 6.60
C ARG A 119 13.24 3.49 7.49
N HIS A 120 12.27 4.31 7.08
CA HIS A 120 11.85 5.41 7.93
C HIS A 120 11.35 4.81 9.26
N PRO A 121 11.70 5.35 10.43
CA PRO A 121 11.32 4.77 11.72
C PRO A 121 9.81 4.49 11.87
N ASP A 122 8.99 5.34 11.27
CA ASP A 122 7.52 5.20 11.23
C ASP A 122 7.03 3.93 10.50
N ASP A 123 7.83 3.37 9.59
CA ASP A 123 7.49 2.22 8.74
C ASP A 123 8.08 0.89 9.27
N GLU A 124 8.77 0.94 10.40
CA GLU A 124 9.36 -0.26 11.01
C GLU A 124 8.29 -1.11 11.68
N LEU A 125 8.18 -2.38 11.26
CA LEU A 125 7.18 -3.31 11.77
C LEU A 125 7.63 -3.99 13.07
N SER A 126 6.69 -4.15 14.00
CA SER A 126 6.88 -4.90 15.24
C SER A 126 7.15 -6.38 14.95
N ALA A 127 8.03 -7.03 15.71
CA ALA A 127 8.28 -8.47 15.56
C ALA A 127 7.00 -9.32 15.68
N THR A 128 6.00 -8.84 16.42
CA THR A 128 4.73 -9.54 16.68
C THR A 128 3.57 -9.04 15.84
N TRP A 129 3.79 -8.24 14.79
CA TRP A 129 2.70 -7.57 14.05
C TRP A 129 1.62 -8.51 13.49
N ARG A 130 1.97 -9.77 13.20
CA ARG A 130 1.02 -10.81 12.73
C ARG A 130 0.16 -11.45 13.82
N GLN A 131 0.43 -11.13 15.09
CA GLN A 131 -0.22 -11.73 16.25
C GLN A 131 -1.38 -10.87 16.81
N GLY A 132 -1.80 -9.84 16.07
CA GLY A 132 -2.91 -8.96 16.45
C GLY A 132 -2.53 -7.80 17.38
N THR A 133 -1.23 -7.57 17.60
CA THR A 133 -0.73 -6.37 18.28
C THR A 133 -0.61 -5.18 17.32
N TYR A 134 -0.38 -3.97 17.85
CA TYR A 134 -0.07 -2.81 17.01
C TYR A 134 1.08 -3.14 16.04
N PRO A 135 0.94 -2.85 14.72
CA PRO A 135 1.82 -3.42 13.70
C PRO A 135 3.18 -2.73 13.60
N TYR A 136 3.31 -1.50 14.07
CA TYR A 136 4.55 -0.72 13.98
C TYR A 136 5.33 -0.77 15.30
N GLN A 137 6.67 -0.74 15.22
CA GLN A 137 7.53 -0.62 16.39
C GLN A 137 7.45 0.77 17.02
N ASN A 138 7.43 1.79 16.16
CA ASN A 138 7.48 3.18 16.58
C ASN A 138 6.13 3.85 16.32
N LEU A 139 5.77 4.80 17.18
CA LEU A 139 4.69 5.73 16.86
C LEU A 139 5.13 6.65 15.72
N MET A 140 4.17 7.04 14.88
CA MET A 140 4.43 7.98 13.79
C MET A 140 5.06 9.26 14.33
N SER A 141 6.19 9.65 13.73
CA SER A 141 6.88 10.88 14.07
C SER A 141 5.95 12.09 13.94
N ARG A 142 6.03 13.00 14.92
CA ARG A 142 5.17 14.20 14.94
C ARG A 142 5.28 15.03 13.67
N ARG A 143 6.47 15.12 13.09
CA ARG A 143 6.72 15.86 11.84
C ARG A 143 5.93 15.27 10.67
N ASN A 144 5.96 13.95 10.51
CA ASN A 144 5.22 13.29 9.42
C ASN A 144 3.72 13.35 9.66
N TYR A 145 3.28 13.14 10.91
CA TYR A 145 1.89 13.29 11.29
C TYR A 145 1.33 14.67 10.92
N GLU A 146 2.00 15.76 11.33
CA GLU A 146 1.53 17.12 11.03
C GLU A 146 1.52 17.41 9.52
N LYS A 147 2.54 16.93 8.79
CA LYS A 147 2.60 17.07 7.33
C LYS A 147 1.43 16.36 6.64
N GLN A 148 1.16 15.10 6.98
CA GLN A 148 0.06 14.35 6.38
C GLN A 148 -1.30 14.88 6.79
N LYS A 149 -1.47 15.23 8.08
CA LYS A 149 -2.70 15.83 8.61
C LYS A 149 -3.07 17.09 7.81
N TYR A 150 -2.11 17.98 7.57
CA TYR A 150 -2.35 19.20 6.79
C TYR A 150 -2.89 18.88 5.38
N LEU A 151 -2.25 17.96 4.65
CA LEU A 151 -2.69 17.57 3.31
C LEU A 151 -4.09 16.96 3.33
N LEU A 152 -4.38 16.08 4.29
CA LEU A 152 -5.71 15.49 4.44
C LEU A 152 -6.77 16.53 4.80
N GLN A 153 -6.43 17.53 5.61
CA GLN A 153 -7.34 18.64 5.94
C GLN A 153 -7.66 19.51 4.71
N VAL A 154 -6.71 19.68 3.78
CA VAL A 154 -6.99 20.31 2.48
C VAL A 154 -7.97 19.48 1.65
N GLU A 155 -7.81 18.16 1.62
CA GLU A 155 -8.77 17.27 0.93
C GLU A 155 -10.16 17.29 1.61
N LEU A 156 -10.22 17.40 2.94
CA LEU A 156 -11.48 17.55 3.67
C LEU A 156 -12.25 18.84 3.28
N LEU A 157 -11.54 19.93 3.00
CA LEU A 157 -12.17 21.16 2.48
C LEU A 157 -12.78 20.95 1.10
N LYS A 158 -12.09 20.21 0.22
CA LYS A 158 -12.63 19.86 -1.11
C LYS A 158 -13.85 18.95 -0.98
N LEU A 159 -13.81 17.97 -0.09
CA LEU A 159 -14.96 17.13 0.24
C LEU A 159 -16.15 17.99 0.69
N GLN A 160 -15.92 18.94 1.61
CA GLN A 160 -16.98 19.82 2.09
C GLN A 160 -17.59 20.68 0.98
N ALA A 161 -16.75 21.24 0.09
CA ALA A 161 -17.22 22.01 -1.06
C ALA A 161 -18.10 21.15 -1.98
N TRP A 162 -17.63 19.93 -2.30
CA TRP A 162 -18.37 18.98 -3.13
C TRP A 162 -19.70 18.55 -2.49
N VAL A 163 -19.71 18.24 -1.19
CA VAL A 163 -20.94 17.88 -0.45
C VAL A 163 -21.98 19.01 -0.58
N ARG A 164 -21.54 20.26 -0.39
CA ARG A 164 -22.39 21.44 -0.52
C ARG A 164 -22.92 21.63 -1.95
N GLU A 165 -22.08 21.50 -2.95
CA GLU A 165 -22.43 21.71 -4.36
C GLU A 165 -23.39 20.64 -4.89
N THR A 166 -23.18 19.39 -4.47
CA THR A 166 -24.00 18.25 -4.91
C THR A 166 -25.23 18.02 -4.05
N GLY A 167 -25.33 18.67 -2.90
CA GLY A 167 -26.41 18.47 -1.93
C GLY A 167 -26.35 17.11 -1.23
N GLN A 168 -25.21 16.41 -1.27
CA GLN A 168 -25.03 15.12 -0.60
C GLN A 168 -25.16 15.25 0.92
N ARG A 169 -25.50 14.14 1.57
CA ARG A 169 -25.76 14.07 3.00
C ARG A 169 -24.79 13.08 3.63
N VAL A 170 -23.88 13.56 4.46
CA VAL A 170 -22.82 12.72 5.03
C VAL A 170 -23.01 12.56 6.53
N VAL A 171 -23.06 11.31 6.98
CA VAL A 171 -23.04 10.94 8.39
C VAL A 171 -21.76 10.18 8.69
N ILE A 172 -21.04 10.60 9.72
CA ILE A 172 -19.85 9.91 10.23
C ILE A 172 -20.13 9.55 11.68
N VAL A 173 -20.04 8.26 12.02
CA VAL A 173 -20.27 7.79 13.39
C VAL A 173 -18.94 7.37 14.00
N PHE A 174 -18.56 7.99 15.11
CA PHE A 174 -17.39 7.60 15.90
C PHE A 174 -17.85 6.71 17.04
N GLU A 175 -17.33 5.49 17.09
CA GLU A 175 -17.57 4.50 18.13
C GLU A 175 -16.23 3.90 18.56
N GLY A 176 -16.18 3.37 19.78
CA GLY A 176 -14.97 2.75 20.31
C GLY A 176 -14.88 2.81 21.82
N ARG A 177 -13.89 2.08 22.35
CA ARG A 177 -13.62 2.02 23.80
C ARG A 177 -13.35 3.41 24.38
N ASP A 178 -13.60 3.54 25.68
CA ASP A 178 -13.20 4.72 26.43
C ASP A 178 -11.70 4.99 26.26
N ALA A 179 -11.35 6.27 26.06
CA ALA A 179 -9.98 6.73 25.77
C ALA A 179 -9.34 6.19 24.47
N ALA A 180 -10.11 5.61 23.53
CA ALA A 180 -9.58 5.19 22.22
C ALA A 180 -9.19 6.36 21.29
N GLY A 181 -9.52 7.61 21.63
CA GLY A 181 -9.12 8.80 20.87
C GLY A 181 -10.19 9.40 19.95
N LYS A 182 -11.47 9.04 20.11
CA LYS A 182 -12.62 9.54 19.32
C LYS A 182 -12.68 11.06 19.25
N GLY A 183 -12.78 11.74 20.40
CA GLY A 183 -12.82 13.20 20.46
C GLY A 183 -11.57 13.87 19.89
N GLY A 184 -10.40 13.23 20.02
CA GLY A 184 -9.16 13.69 19.38
C GLY A 184 -9.26 13.66 17.85
N ALA A 185 -9.78 12.58 17.28
CA ALA A 185 -10.01 12.46 15.85
C ALA A 185 -11.03 13.48 15.36
N ILE A 186 -12.18 13.61 16.01
CA ILE A 186 -13.24 14.58 15.66
C ILE A 186 -12.68 16.00 15.68
N LYS A 187 -11.88 16.36 16.69
CA LYS A 187 -11.22 17.67 16.77
C LYS A 187 -10.34 17.96 15.55
N ARG A 188 -9.64 16.95 15.01
CA ARG A 188 -8.78 17.11 13.81
C ARG A 188 -9.56 17.19 12.51
N PHE A 189 -10.70 16.52 12.42
CA PHE A 189 -11.65 16.71 11.32
C PHE A 189 -12.20 18.14 11.31
N MET A 190 -12.65 18.62 12.46
CA MET A 190 -13.34 19.91 12.57
C MET A 190 -12.42 21.14 12.58
N GLU A 191 -11.10 20.96 12.73
CA GLU A 191 -10.13 22.05 12.92
C GLU A 191 -10.18 23.12 11.81
N HIS A 192 -10.40 22.71 10.56
CA HIS A 192 -10.42 23.60 9.40
C HIS A 192 -11.74 23.56 8.60
N LEU A 193 -12.69 22.70 8.96
CA LEU A 193 -13.98 22.62 8.27
C LEU A 193 -14.85 23.83 8.61
N ASN A 194 -15.62 24.32 7.63
CA ASN A 194 -16.57 25.39 7.87
C ASN A 194 -17.73 24.89 8.75
N PRO A 195 -17.99 25.48 9.93
CA PRO A 195 -19.01 25.00 10.86
C PRO A 195 -20.44 25.11 10.33
N ARG A 196 -20.67 25.85 9.24
CA ARG A 196 -22.00 25.97 8.62
C ARG A 196 -22.41 24.74 7.81
N GLY A 197 -21.44 23.94 7.35
CA GLY A 197 -21.69 22.74 6.55
C GLY A 197 -21.21 21.45 7.22
N ALA A 198 -20.58 21.56 8.38
CA ALA A 198 -20.13 20.42 9.17
C ALA A 198 -20.41 20.67 10.65
N ARG A 199 -21.03 19.73 11.35
CA ARG A 199 -21.29 19.84 12.80
C ARG A 199 -21.08 18.52 13.53
N VAL A 200 -20.77 18.64 14.82
CA VAL A 200 -20.61 17.51 15.73
C VAL A 200 -21.85 17.37 16.59
N VAL A 201 -22.28 16.13 16.81
CA VAL A 201 -23.40 15.77 17.68
C VAL A 201 -22.86 14.86 18.76
N ALA A 202 -22.76 15.39 19.97
CA ALA A 202 -22.45 14.65 21.18
C ALA A 202 -23.69 14.67 22.07
N LEU A 203 -24.45 13.57 22.08
CA LEU A 203 -25.67 13.47 22.87
C LEU A 203 -25.36 13.01 24.29
N GLU A 204 -25.92 13.72 25.28
CA GLU A 204 -25.86 13.30 26.67
C GLU A 204 -26.75 12.09 26.94
N LYS A 205 -26.71 11.61 28.19
CA LYS A 205 -27.61 10.56 28.67
C LYS A 205 -29.06 10.94 28.36
N PRO A 206 -29.88 9.99 27.85
CA PRO A 206 -31.26 10.29 27.48
C PRO A 206 -32.07 10.68 28.72
N THR A 207 -32.91 11.70 28.57
CA THR A 207 -33.92 12.12 29.57
C THR A 207 -35.00 11.06 29.76
N ASP A 208 -35.77 11.14 30.85
CA ASP A 208 -36.86 10.18 31.11
C ASP A 208 -37.91 10.14 29.99
N THR A 209 -38.13 11.27 29.32
CA THR A 209 -39.00 11.33 28.15
C THR A 209 -38.35 10.67 26.93
N GLU A 210 -37.08 10.92 26.64
CA GLU A 210 -36.37 10.26 25.53
C GLU A 210 -36.23 8.74 25.74
N ARG A 211 -36.18 8.29 27.00
CA ARG A 211 -36.14 6.86 27.36
C ARG A 211 -37.46 6.13 27.08
N SER A 212 -38.59 6.83 27.13
CA SER A 212 -39.91 6.28 26.80
C SER A 212 -40.28 6.43 25.33
N GLN A 213 -39.57 7.28 24.60
CA GLN A 213 -39.65 7.39 23.14
C GLN A 213 -38.96 6.22 22.43
N TRP A 214 -39.19 6.12 21.13
CA TRP A 214 -38.45 5.17 20.30
C TRP A 214 -36.96 5.55 20.25
N TYR A 215 -36.06 4.59 20.50
CA TYR A 215 -34.63 4.81 20.67
C TYR A 215 -33.98 5.70 19.59
N PHE A 216 -34.37 5.51 18.31
CA PHE A 216 -33.79 6.25 17.18
C PHE A 216 -34.35 7.68 17.03
N GLN A 217 -35.47 8.00 17.67
CA GLN A 217 -36.17 9.27 17.52
C GLN A 217 -35.26 10.47 17.84
N ARG A 218 -34.46 10.38 18.92
CA ARG A 218 -33.53 11.45 19.30
C ARG A 218 -32.39 11.63 18.30
N TYR A 219 -31.96 10.58 17.60
CA TYR A 219 -30.86 10.66 16.64
C TYR A 219 -31.31 11.18 15.27
N ILE A 220 -32.53 10.82 14.85
CA ILE A 220 -33.11 11.24 13.56
C ILE A 220 -33.17 12.77 13.45
N GLN A 221 -33.46 13.47 14.55
CA GLN A 221 -33.49 14.93 14.61
C GLN A 221 -32.15 15.59 14.28
N HIS A 222 -31.05 14.84 14.35
CA HIS A 222 -29.71 15.33 14.09
C HIS A 222 -29.13 14.86 12.76
N LEU A 223 -29.87 14.12 11.94
CA LEU A 223 -29.41 13.72 10.61
C LEU A 223 -29.13 14.96 9.72
N PRO A 224 -28.19 14.87 8.78
CA PRO A 224 -27.81 15.98 7.90
C PRO A 224 -28.94 16.36 6.95
N ALA A 225 -29.13 17.66 6.77
CA ALA A 225 -29.82 18.21 5.60
C ALA A 225 -28.92 18.16 4.35
N ALA A 226 -29.49 18.48 3.19
CA ALA A 226 -28.72 18.50 1.93
C ALA A 226 -27.50 19.42 2.03
N GLY A 227 -26.33 18.91 1.69
CA GLY A 227 -25.07 19.66 1.77
C GLY A 227 -24.43 19.70 3.15
N GLU A 228 -24.95 18.95 4.13
CA GLU A 228 -24.40 18.89 5.48
C GLU A 228 -23.59 17.60 5.74
N ILE A 229 -22.56 17.77 6.57
CA ILE A 229 -21.77 16.70 7.17
C ILE A 229 -22.04 16.68 8.68
N VAL A 230 -22.45 15.54 9.22
CA VAL A 230 -22.71 15.37 10.65
C VAL A 230 -21.82 14.28 11.22
N LEU A 231 -21.06 14.62 12.25
CA LEU A 231 -20.20 13.71 13.00
C LEU A 231 -20.88 13.37 14.32
N PHE A 232 -21.17 12.11 14.59
CA PHE A 232 -21.69 11.64 15.87
C PHE A 232 -20.54 11.18 16.76
N ASP A 233 -20.44 11.75 17.97
CA ASP A 233 -19.51 11.32 19.03
C ASP A 233 -20.25 10.44 20.04
N ARG A 234 -19.91 9.15 20.07
CA ARG A 234 -20.45 8.15 21.00
C ARG A 234 -19.34 7.31 21.56
#